data_AF-A0A6N8CRA8-F1
#
_entry.id   AF-A0A6N8CRA8-F1
#
_cell.length_a   1.000
_cell.length_b   1.000
_cell.length_c   1.000
_cell.angle_alpha   90.00
_cell.angle_beta   90.00
_cell.angle_gamma   90.00
#
_symmetry.space_group_name_H-M   'P 1'
#
loop_
_entity.id
_entity.type
_entity.pdbx_description
1 polymer ?
#
loop_
_entity_poly.entity_id
_entity_poly.type
_entity_poly.pdbx_seq_one_letter_code
_entity_poly.pdbx_strand_id
1 'polypeptide(L)'
;MLIQCTKVLLDKIEVKGSELVSSKGYEQFPHSFMAWHANFVTINRRKAIILMNNETRYSVVIYRPNNKDYSKIKDLIYQGITEALRMEGVRKEVIDAYMAKAGKISFSKTASRSMVAKMNNAVREVEFMQDYLDEETKIQRYISIVTGRLIQNCGDNESFYPIEKMLKCLSLVYGQDKKTAAIEVLDIDLYQLKIQINLEGHDIWRRVFVPSTYSFEHLHNIIQTVFDWKNSHLHHFVVEKAEKRPLKIVMDADPEALEYIDPEEIDIRQERFVALEEIFPKFSEII
;
A
#
# COMPACT_ATOMS: atom_id res chain seq x y z
N MET A 1 -17.40 2.25 10.97
CA MET A 1 -16.83 2.54 9.66
C MET A 1 -17.83 2.04 8.64
N LEU A 2 -18.23 2.87 7.69
CA LEU A 2 -19.21 2.44 6.69
C LEU A 2 -18.50 1.86 5.46
N ILE A 3 -18.84 0.63 5.09
CA ILE A 3 -18.35 0.00 3.85
C ILE A 3 -19.50 -0.12 2.85
N GLN A 4 -19.41 0.64 1.77
CA GLN A 4 -20.41 0.76 0.72
C GLN A 4 -20.08 -0.23 -0.40
N CYS A 5 -20.74 -1.38 -0.36
CA CYS A 5 -20.38 -2.53 -1.17
C CYS A 5 -21.17 -2.60 -2.48
N THR A 6 -20.52 -3.07 -3.54
CA THR A 6 -21.24 -3.55 -4.73
C THR A 6 -22.12 -4.76 -4.39
N LYS A 7 -23.18 -4.98 -5.17
CA LYS A 7 -24.08 -6.12 -4.96
C LYS A 7 -23.32 -7.45 -4.95
N VAL A 8 -22.38 -7.63 -5.88
CA VAL A 8 -21.56 -8.84 -5.98
C VAL A 8 -20.78 -9.11 -4.69
N LEU A 9 -20.19 -8.07 -4.08
CA LEU A 9 -19.49 -8.23 -2.81
C LEU A 9 -20.46 -8.59 -1.68
N LEU A 10 -21.60 -7.89 -1.57
CA LEU A 10 -22.62 -8.18 -0.55
C LEU A 10 -23.13 -9.62 -0.61
N ASP A 11 -23.42 -10.10 -1.82
CA ASP A 11 -23.87 -11.48 -2.05
C ASP A 11 -22.77 -12.47 -1.62
N LYS A 12 -21.48 -12.13 -1.83
CA LYS A 12 -20.35 -13.00 -1.49
C LYS A 12 -20.05 -13.07 0.02
N ILE A 13 -20.30 -11.99 0.76
CA ILE A 13 -20.13 -11.94 2.22
C ILE A 13 -21.42 -12.30 2.99
N GLU A 14 -22.48 -12.68 2.26
CA GLU A 14 -23.76 -13.17 2.80
C GLU A 14 -24.47 -12.21 3.77
N VAL A 15 -24.25 -10.89 3.61
CA VAL A 15 -24.91 -9.88 4.45
C VAL A 15 -26.35 -9.71 4.02
N LYS A 16 -27.29 -9.95 4.94
CA LYS A 16 -28.72 -9.81 4.66
C LYS A 16 -29.11 -8.35 4.48
N GLY A 17 -30.10 -8.10 3.63
CA GLY A 17 -30.61 -6.74 3.38
C GLY A 17 -31.07 -6.00 4.64
N SER A 18 -31.58 -6.72 5.65
CA SER A 18 -31.99 -6.18 6.96
C SER A 18 -30.83 -5.69 7.82
N GLU A 19 -29.61 -6.14 7.56
CA GLU A 19 -28.39 -5.74 8.28
C GLU A 19 -27.70 -4.54 7.63
N LEU A 20 -28.14 -4.15 6.43
CA LEU A 20 -27.57 -3.02 5.70
C LEU A 20 -28.05 -1.70 6.32
N VAL A 21 -27.10 -0.81 6.58
CA VAL A 21 -27.39 0.55 7.05
C VAL A 21 -27.53 1.51 5.87
N SER A 22 -28.14 2.67 6.13
CA SER A 22 -28.23 3.74 5.13
C SER A 22 -26.85 4.33 4.84
N SER A 23 -26.59 4.64 3.56
CA SER A 23 -25.42 5.41 3.14
C SER A 23 -25.57 6.92 3.34
N LYS A 24 -26.80 7.40 3.61
CA LYS A 24 -27.08 8.82 3.83
C LYS A 24 -26.31 9.37 5.03
N GLY A 25 -25.71 10.54 4.87
CA GLY A 25 -24.91 11.23 5.89
C GLY A 25 -23.40 11.00 5.77
N TYR A 26 -22.96 10.18 4.81
CA TYR A 26 -21.54 9.88 4.54
C TYR A 26 -21.02 10.52 3.24
N GLU A 27 -21.74 11.50 2.70
CA GLU A 27 -21.40 12.17 1.44
C GLU A 27 -20.36 13.29 1.60
N GLN A 28 -20.19 13.82 2.81
CA GLN A 28 -19.33 14.99 3.08
C GLN A 28 -18.39 14.73 4.26
N PHE A 29 -17.27 15.45 4.27
CA PHE A 29 -16.31 15.42 5.37
C PHE A 29 -16.98 15.92 6.67
N PRO A 30 -16.73 15.29 7.84
CA PRO A 30 -15.76 14.22 8.09
C PRO A 30 -16.28 12.80 7.84
N HIS A 31 -17.59 12.60 7.66
CA HIS A 31 -18.16 11.26 7.55
C HIS A 31 -17.73 10.52 6.27
N SER A 32 -17.58 11.24 5.15
CA SER A 32 -17.00 10.68 3.91
C SER A 32 -15.62 10.05 4.16
N PHE A 33 -14.82 10.57 5.08
CA PHE A 33 -13.51 10.02 5.40
C PHE A 33 -13.59 8.71 6.21
N MET A 34 -14.70 8.50 6.91
CA MET A 34 -15.01 7.28 7.67
C MET A 34 -15.77 6.23 6.83
N ALA A 35 -15.99 6.52 5.55
CA ALA A 35 -16.64 5.64 4.60
C ALA A 35 -15.69 5.19 3.48
N TRP A 36 -15.88 3.95 3.05
CA TRP A 36 -15.13 3.34 1.97
C TRP A 36 -16.11 2.70 0.99
N HIS A 37 -15.84 2.78 -0.31
CA HIS A 37 -16.47 1.89 -1.28
C HIS A 37 -15.66 0.60 -1.39
N ALA A 38 -16.35 -0.53 -1.56
CA ALA A 38 -15.70 -1.81 -1.76
C ALA A 38 -16.29 -2.55 -2.97
N ASN A 39 -15.42 -3.09 -3.82
CA ASN A 39 -15.80 -3.85 -5.00
C ASN A 39 -15.10 -5.22 -5.01
N PHE A 40 -15.81 -6.25 -5.47
CA PHE A 40 -15.29 -7.59 -5.68
C PHE A 40 -15.03 -7.82 -7.16
N VAL A 41 -13.77 -7.94 -7.53
CA VAL A 41 -13.32 -7.99 -8.94
C VAL A 41 -12.42 -9.20 -9.19
N THR A 42 -12.04 -9.40 -10.46
CA THR A 42 -11.08 -10.43 -10.86
C THR A 42 -9.91 -9.75 -11.55
N ILE A 43 -8.71 -9.85 -10.97
CA ILE A 43 -7.46 -9.32 -11.51
C ILE A 43 -6.55 -10.51 -11.79
N ASN A 44 -5.96 -10.57 -12.98
CA ASN A 44 -5.12 -11.68 -13.43
C ASN A 44 -5.69 -13.09 -13.09
N ARG A 45 -6.98 -13.31 -13.40
CA ARG A 45 -7.74 -14.55 -13.12
C ARG A 45 -7.91 -14.89 -11.63
N ARG A 46 -7.47 -14.03 -10.70
CA ARG A 46 -7.63 -14.18 -9.25
C ARG A 46 -8.68 -13.20 -8.72
N LYS A 47 -9.36 -13.56 -7.63
CA LYS A 47 -10.35 -12.69 -6.99
C LYS A 47 -9.68 -11.65 -6.11
N ALA A 48 -10.21 -10.44 -6.10
CA ALA A 48 -9.74 -9.34 -5.26
C ALA A 48 -10.92 -8.55 -4.69
N ILE A 49 -10.76 -8.02 -3.49
CA ILE A 49 -11.62 -6.98 -2.91
C ILE A 49 -10.80 -5.70 -2.88
N ILE A 50 -11.24 -4.68 -3.60
CA ILE A 50 -10.63 -3.37 -3.59
C ILE A 50 -11.51 -2.46 -2.76
N LEU A 51 -10.89 -1.76 -1.81
CA LEU A 51 -11.51 -0.70 -1.03
C LEU A 51 -10.94 0.64 -1.48
N MET A 52 -11.79 1.66 -1.56
CA MET A 52 -11.39 3.04 -1.88
C MET A 52 -12.02 3.98 -0.86
N ASN A 53 -11.22 4.84 -0.23
CA ASN A 53 -11.73 5.82 0.71
C ASN A 53 -12.60 6.88 -0.01
N ASN A 54 -13.77 7.19 0.55
CA ASN A 54 -14.73 8.09 -0.10
C ASN A 54 -14.32 9.55 -0.09
N GLU A 55 -13.41 9.96 0.79
CA GLU A 55 -12.88 11.33 0.79
C GLU A 55 -11.59 11.42 -0.03
N THR A 56 -10.68 10.46 0.14
CA THR A 56 -9.29 10.59 -0.32
C THR A 56 -8.96 9.78 -1.56
N ARG A 57 -9.84 8.87 -2.00
CA ARG A 57 -9.56 7.89 -3.07
C ARG A 57 -8.41 6.92 -2.77
N TYR A 58 -7.83 6.95 -1.59
CA TYR A 58 -6.77 6.03 -1.21
C TYR A 58 -7.31 4.59 -1.25
N SER A 59 -6.52 3.68 -1.82
CA SER A 59 -6.98 2.33 -2.13
C SER A 59 -6.28 1.28 -1.26
N VAL A 60 -7.04 0.25 -0.87
CA VAL A 60 -6.56 -0.91 -0.10
C VAL A 60 -7.06 -2.16 -0.78
N VAL A 61 -6.19 -3.18 -0.92
CA VAL A 61 -6.54 -4.41 -1.64
C VAL A 61 -6.42 -5.63 -0.73
N ILE A 62 -7.47 -6.44 -0.73
CA ILE A 62 -7.47 -7.80 -0.17
C ILE A 62 -7.49 -8.77 -1.35
N TYR A 63 -6.39 -9.48 -1.56
CA TYR A 63 -6.16 -10.34 -2.71
C TYR A 63 -6.36 -11.81 -2.36
N ARG A 64 -6.88 -12.57 -3.33
CA ARG A 64 -7.15 -14.01 -3.24
C ARG A 64 -7.91 -14.45 -1.97
N PRO A 65 -8.98 -13.74 -1.54
CA PRO A 65 -9.79 -14.23 -0.43
C PRO A 65 -10.44 -15.56 -0.79
N ASN A 66 -10.43 -16.50 0.14
CA ASN A 66 -11.11 -17.79 0.04
C ASN A 66 -12.46 -17.77 0.80
N ASN A 67 -13.21 -18.87 0.74
CA ASN A 67 -14.55 -18.93 1.34
C ASN A 67 -14.58 -18.66 2.86
N LYS A 68 -13.53 -19.04 3.60
CA LYS A 68 -13.42 -18.78 5.05
C LYS A 68 -13.09 -17.32 5.37
N ASP A 69 -12.53 -16.59 4.42
CA ASP A 69 -12.14 -15.20 4.60
C ASP A 69 -13.36 -14.26 4.57
N TYR A 70 -14.41 -14.60 3.81
CA TYR A 70 -15.61 -13.77 3.71
C TYR A 70 -16.36 -13.64 5.04
N SER A 71 -16.38 -14.69 5.87
CA SER A 71 -16.96 -14.61 7.22
C SER A 71 -16.13 -13.74 8.18
N LYS A 72 -14.85 -13.48 7.85
CA LYS A 72 -13.91 -12.63 8.59
C LYS A 72 -13.64 -11.31 7.88
N ILE A 73 -14.49 -10.92 6.93
CA ILE A 73 -14.20 -9.77 6.06
C ILE A 73 -14.01 -8.46 6.84
N LYS A 74 -14.72 -8.27 7.95
CA LYS A 74 -14.56 -7.08 8.80
C LYS A 74 -13.15 -7.00 9.38
N ASP A 75 -12.59 -8.13 9.82
CA ASP A 75 -11.24 -8.21 10.36
C ASP A 75 -10.20 -7.95 9.26
N LEU A 76 -10.41 -8.52 8.07
CA LEU A 76 -9.51 -8.29 6.93
C LEU A 76 -9.53 -6.83 6.44
N ILE A 77 -10.68 -6.17 6.45
CA ILE A 77 -10.79 -4.74 6.13
C ILE A 77 -10.06 -3.90 7.18
N TYR A 78 -10.29 -4.19 8.46
CA TYR A 78 -9.63 -3.49 9.57
C TYR A 78 -8.11 -3.63 9.46
N GLN A 79 -7.62 -4.86 9.29
CA GLN A 79 -6.19 -5.14 9.13
C GLN A 79 -5.64 -4.50 7.87
N GLY A 80 -6.32 -4.62 6.72
CA GLY A 80 -5.88 -4.06 5.46
C GLY A 80 -5.68 -2.55 5.51
N ILE A 81 -6.64 -1.81 6.08
CA ILE A 81 -6.52 -0.35 6.23
C ILE A 81 -5.41 -0.01 7.24
N THR A 82 -5.32 -0.74 8.35
CA THR A 82 -4.28 -0.51 9.38
C THR A 82 -2.88 -0.69 8.80
N GLU A 83 -2.63 -1.81 8.12
CA GLU A 83 -1.32 -2.12 7.54
C GLU A 83 -0.95 -1.14 6.42
N ALA A 84 -1.91 -0.77 5.55
CA ALA A 84 -1.65 0.22 4.52
C ALA A 84 -1.25 1.58 5.10
N LEU A 85 -1.93 2.05 6.15
CA LEU A 85 -1.57 3.32 6.81
C LEU A 85 -0.24 3.24 7.56
N ARG A 86 0.07 2.10 8.19
CA ARG A 86 1.38 1.88 8.82
C ARG A 86 2.52 1.92 7.82
N MET A 87 2.34 1.31 6.65
CA MET A 87 3.35 1.35 5.59
C MET A 87 3.68 2.77 5.12
N GLU A 88 2.70 3.68 5.15
CA GLU A 88 2.89 5.11 4.86
C GLU A 88 3.51 5.88 6.05
N GLY A 89 3.88 5.19 7.13
CA GLY A 89 4.50 5.78 8.31
C GLY A 89 3.53 6.46 9.28
N VAL A 90 2.22 6.20 9.17
CA VAL A 90 1.23 6.84 10.05
C VAL A 90 1.35 6.28 11.47
N ARG A 91 1.42 7.19 12.45
CA ARG A 91 1.50 6.87 13.88
C ARG A 91 0.38 5.93 14.32
N LYS A 92 0.74 4.99 15.19
CA LYS A 92 -0.23 4.04 15.76
C LYS A 92 -1.39 4.75 16.45
N GLU A 93 -1.13 5.81 17.21
CA GLU A 93 -2.16 6.55 17.94
C GLU A 93 -3.12 7.29 16.99
N VAL A 94 -2.62 7.71 15.83
CA VAL A 94 -3.43 8.36 14.79
C VAL A 94 -4.33 7.33 14.10
N ILE A 95 -3.79 6.15 13.77
CA ILE A 95 -4.58 5.04 13.21
C ILE A 95 -5.65 4.60 14.22
N ASP A 96 -5.27 4.37 15.48
CA ASP A 96 -6.19 3.95 16.53
C ASP A 96 -7.31 4.97 16.73
N ALA A 97 -6.98 6.27 16.74
CA ALA A 97 -7.98 7.34 16.82
C ALA A 97 -8.90 7.37 15.60
N TYR A 98 -8.37 7.19 14.38
CA TYR A 98 -9.17 7.08 13.17
C TYR A 98 -10.14 5.89 13.25
N MET A 99 -9.65 4.71 13.61
CA MET A 99 -10.46 3.49 13.74
C MET A 99 -11.54 3.63 14.82
N ALA A 100 -11.20 4.22 15.96
CA ALA A 100 -12.14 4.50 17.05
C ALA A 100 -13.24 5.46 16.61
N LYS A 101 -12.89 6.57 15.94
CA LYS A 101 -13.86 7.54 15.42
C LYS A 101 -14.72 6.96 14.30
N ALA A 102 -14.14 6.16 13.42
CA ALA A 102 -14.90 5.47 12.38
C ALA A 102 -15.90 4.48 12.99
N GLY A 103 -15.56 3.82 14.10
CA GLY A 103 -16.41 2.88 14.83
C GLY A 103 -16.55 1.51 14.15
N LYS A 104 -17.41 0.64 14.69
CA LYS A 104 -17.62 -0.74 14.18
C LYS A 104 -17.96 -0.77 12.69
N ILE A 105 -17.47 -1.78 11.98
CA ILE A 105 -17.75 -1.95 10.54
C ILE A 105 -19.22 -2.34 10.32
N SER A 106 -19.91 -1.55 9.51
CA SER A 106 -21.24 -1.79 8.97
C SER A 106 -21.23 -1.72 7.45
N PHE A 107 -22.21 -2.35 6.81
CA PHE A 107 -22.31 -2.43 5.36
C PHE A 107 -23.51 -1.64 4.85
N SER A 108 -23.36 -1.00 3.70
CA SER A 108 -24.48 -0.47 2.92
C SER A 108 -24.35 -0.86 1.47
N LYS A 109 -25.41 -0.59 0.69
CA LYS A 109 -25.32 -0.54 -0.77
C LYS A 109 -24.44 0.66 -1.19
N THR A 110 -23.95 0.63 -2.41
CA THR A 110 -23.25 1.76 -3.05
C THR A 110 -24.10 3.03 -3.01
N ALA A 111 -23.48 4.19 -2.74
CA ALA A 111 -24.20 5.43 -2.51
C ALA A 111 -24.68 6.14 -3.79
N SER A 112 -23.79 6.35 -4.77
CA SER A 112 -24.09 7.14 -5.97
C SER A 112 -23.36 6.66 -7.23
N ARG A 113 -23.92 6.96 -8.41
CA ARG A 113 -23.28 6.64 -9.71
C ARG A 113 -21.90 7.29 -9.86
N SER A 114 -21.73 8.52 -9.36
CA SER A 114 -20.43 9.21 -9.37
C SER A 114 -19.40 8.44 -8.52
N MET A 115 -19.79 7.97 -7.34
CA MET A 115 -18.86 7.20 -6.50
C MET A 115 -18.54 5.82 -7.07
N VAL A 116 -19.50 5.17 -7.71
CA VAL A 116 -19.25 3.92 -8.44
C VAL A 116 -18.26 4.14 -9.59
N ALA A 117 -18.36 5.25 -10.33
CA ALA A 117 -17.40 5.58 -11.37
C ALA A 117 -15.97 5.78 -10.82
N LYS A 118 -15.84 6.48 -9.69
CA LYS A 118 -14.56 6.65 -8.98
C LYS A 118 -14.00 5.31 -8.47
N MET A 119 -14.86 4.45 -7.93
CA MET A 119 -14.47 3.10 -7.51
C MET A 119 -13.97 2.26 -8.69
N ASN A 120 -14.63 2.33 -9.84
CA ASN A 120 -14.18 1.64 -11.05
C ASN A 120 -12.86 2.23 -11.58
N ASN A 121 -12.59 3.52 -11.36
CA ASN A 121 -11.28 4.10 -11.65
C ASN A 121 -10.19 3.48 -10.77
N ALA A 122 -10.43 3.38 -9.45
CA ALA A 122 -9.50 2.71 -8.53
C ALA A 122 -9.26 1.24 -8.91
N VAL A 123 -10.27 0.53 -9.41
CA VAL A 123 -10.09 -0.83 -9.97
C VAL A 123 -9.10 -0.82 -11.12
N ARG A 124 -9.26 0.08 -12.10
CA ARG A 124 -8.36 0.18 -13.26
C ARG A 124 -6.92 0.53 -12.86
N GLU A 125 -6.75 1.38 -11.85
CA GLU A 125 -5.44 1.75 -11.33
C GLU A 125 -4.74 0.56 -10.65
N VAL A 126 -5.48 -0.23 -9.86
CA VAL A 126 -4.96 -1.47 -9.27
C VAL A 126 -4.65 -2.51 -10.34
N GLU A 127 -5.48 -2.64 -11.38
CA GLU A 127 -5.23 -3.52 -12.53
C GLU A 127 -3.97 -3.10 -13.31
N PHE A 128 -3.78 -1.79 -13.50
CA PHE A 128 -2.59 -1.24 -14.14
C PHE A 128 -1.32 -1.51 -13.30
N MET A 129 -1.43 -1.48 -11.98
CA MET A 129 -0.34 -1.74 -11.03
C MET A 129 -0.33 -3.18 -10.48
N GLN A 130 -0.89 -4.14 -11.21
CA GLN A 130 -1.08 -5.52 -10.72
C GLN A 130 0.22 -6.24 -10.36
N ASP A 131 1.37 -5.81 -10.87
CA ASP A 131 2.69 -6.38 -10.55
C ASP A 131 3.07 -6.16 -9.08
N TYR A 132 2.41 -5.22 -8.40
CA TYR A 132 2.55 -4.99 -6.95
C TYR A 132 1.62 -5.87 -6.09
N LEU A 133 0.89 -6.82 -6.72
CA LEU A 133 0.08 -7.81 -6.01
C LEU A 133 0.94 -9.01 -5.64
N ASP A 134 1.21 -9.15 -4.35
CA ASP A 134 1.88 -10.29 -3.76
C ASP A 134 0.91 -11.50 -3.69
N GLU A 135 1.30 -12.59 -4.36
CA GLU A 135 0.53 -13.82 -4.43
C GLU A 135 0.49 -14.60 -3.11
N GLU A 136 1.42 -14.35 -2.19
CA GLU A 136 1.63 -15.09 -0.94
C GLU A 136 0.84 -14.51 0.24
N THR A 137 0.52 -13.22 0.20
CA THR A 137 -0.29 -12.54 1.22
C THR A 137 -1.68 -12.16 0.70
N LYS A 138 -2.63 -12.01 1.63
CA LYS A 138 -3.95 -11.47 1.31
C LYS A 138 -3.97 -9.95 1.41
N ILE A 139 -3.30 -9.39 2.40
CA ILE A 139 -3.26 -7.93 2.61
C ILE A 139 -2.12 -7.38 1.77
N GLN A 140 -2.49 -6.58 0.77
CA GLN A 140 -1.57 -6.07 -0.24
C GLN A 140 -1.04 -4.71 0.20
N ARG A 141 0.09 -4.75 0.91
CA ARG A 141 0.64 -3.56 1.58
C ARG A 141 1.35 -2.58 0.62
N TYR A 142 1.99 -3.06 -0.44
CA TYR A 142 2.76 -2.23 -1.37
C TYR A 142 1.91 -1.56 -2.45
N ILE A 143 0.86 -2.21 -2.94
CA ILE A 143 0.01 -1.63 -3.99
C ILE A 143 -0.73 -0.36 -3.52
N SER A 144 -1.03 -0.25 -2.22
CA SER A 144 -1.60 0.96 -1.61
C SER A 144 -0.66 2.15 -1.70
N ILE A 145 0.65 1.94 -1.55
CA ILE A 145 1.69 2.98 -1.70
C ILE A 145 1.68 3.52 -3.13
N VAL A 146 1.74 2.62 -4.11
CA VAL A 146 1.83 3.01 -5.53
C VAL A 146 0.55 3.69 -5.99
N THR A 147 -0.62 3.09 -5.73
CA THR A 147 -1.91 3.68 -6.12
C THR A 147 -2.23 4.96 -5.36
N GLY A 148 -1.74 5.10 -4.12
CA GLY A 148 -1.84 6.32 -3.33
C GLY A 148 -1.13 7.53 -3.94
N ARG A 149 -0.18 7.29 -4.86
CA ARG A 149 0.61 8.28 -5.59
C ARG A 149 0.14 8.49 -7.04
N LEU A 150 -1.01 7.91 -7.43
CA LEU A 150 -1.65 8.17 -8.73
C LEU A 150 -2.60 9.36 -8.65
N ILE A 151 -2.34 10.38 -9.49
CA ILE A 151 -3.08 11.64 -9.50
C ILE A 151 -4.58 11.40 -9.71
N GLN A 152 -5.42 11.98 -8.83
CA GLN A 152 -6.86 12.00 -8.96
C GLN A 152 -7.35 13.38 -9.35
N ASN A 153 -8.35 13.43 -10.24
CA ASN A 153 -9.01 14.68 -10.64
C ASN A 153 -10.32 14.86 -9.85
N CYS A 154 -10.56 16.06 -9.32
CA CYS A 154 -11.77 16.36 -8.54
C CYS A 154 -12.86 17.12 -9.33
N GLY A 155 -12.61 17.44 -10.61
CA GLY A 155 -13.35 18.49 -11.31
C GLY A 155 -12.74 19.86 -11.00
N ASP A 156 -12.99 20.87 -11.85
CA ASP A 156 -12.52 22.25 -11.65
C ASP A 156 -10.99 22.50 -11.77
N ASN A 157 -10.28 21.69 -12.58
CA ASN A 157 -8.81 21.74 -12.75
C ASN A 157 -8.01 21.44 -11.47
N GLU A 158 -8.65 20.97 -10.40
CA GLU A 158 -7.96 20.53 -9.20
C GLU A 158 -7.63 19.03 -9.27
N SER A 159 -6.35 18.74 -9.05
CA SER A 159 -5.83 17.39 -8.92
C SER A 159 -5.16 17.21 -7.56
N PHE A 160 -5.13 15.99 -7.07
CA PHE A 160 -4.50 15.67 -5.79
C PHE A 160 -3.96 14.25 -5.78
N TYR A 161 -2.96 14.01 -4.93
CA TYR A 161 -2.50 12.67 -4.62
C TYR A 161 -3.33 12.10 -3.45
N PRO A 162 -3.91 10.89 -3.60
CA PRO A 162 -4.67 10.25 -2.53
C PRO A 162 -3.94 10.18 -1.19
N ILE A 163 -2.63 9.92 -1.20
CA ILE A 163 -1.81 9.86 0.02
C ILE A 163 -1.73 11.21 0.73
N GLU A 164 -1.44 12.29 0.01
CA GLU A 164 -1.38 13.64 0.60
C GLU A 164 -2.73 14.03 1.21
N LYS A 165 -3.83 13.74 0.50
CA LYS A 165 -5.18 13.98 1.01
C LYS A 165 -5.50 13.11 2.22
N MET A 166 -5.07 11.85 2.23
CA MET A 166 -5.19 10.93 3.38
C MET A 166 -4.48 11.47 4.62
N LEU A 167 -3.20 11.85 4.52
CA LEU A 167 -2.43 12.39 5.64
C LEU A 167 -3.04 13.70 6.17
N LYS A 168 -3.49 14.58 5.27
CA LYS A 168 -4.21 15.81 5.65
C LYS A 168 -5.50 15.50 6.41
N CYS A 169 -6.33 14.58 5.92
CA CYS A 169 -7.57 14.20 6.58
C CYS A 169 -7.31 13.54 7.95
N LEU A 170 -6.30 12.67 8.07
CA LEU A 170 -5.88 12.08 9.34
C LEU A 170 -5.48 13.17 10.35
N SER A 171 -4.67 14.15 9.92
CA SER A 171 -4.24 15.27 10.76
C SER A 171 -5.43 16.09 11.27
N LEU A 172 -6.38 16.41 10.38
CA LEU A 172 -7.60 17.14 10.74
C LEU A 172 -8.46 16.36 11.74
N VAL A 173 -8.72 15.08 11.48
CA VAL A 173 -9.59 14.25 12.34
C VAL A 173 -8.94 13.98 13.70
N TYR A 174 -7.62 13.79 13.73
CA TYR A 174 -6.87 13.62 14.98
C TYR A 174 -6.75 14.93 15.78
N GLY A 175 -6.66 16.07 15.08
CA GLY A 175 -6.50 17.39 15.67
C GLY A 175 -7.78 18.06 16.17
N GLN A 176 -8.97 17.61 15.74
CA GLN A 176 -10.25 18.15 16.19
C GLN A 176 -10.41 18.20 17.72
N ASP A 177 -9.80 17.26 18.45
CA ASP A 177 -9.88 17.21 19.91
C ASP A 177 -8.77 18.02 20.61
N LYS A 178 -7.81 18.58 19.85
CA LYS A 178 -6.53 19.08 20.38
C LYS A 178 -6.27 20.58 20.18
N LYS A 179 -7.23 21.35 19.63
CA LYS A 179 -7.15 22.82 19.44
C LYS A 179 -5.83 23.33 18.83
N THR A 180 -5.16 22.54 18.00
CA THR A 180 -3.90 22.92 17.33
C THR A 180 -4.03 22.74 15.82
N ALA A 181 -3.46 23.67 15.06
CA ALA A 181 -3.37 23.60 13.60
C ALA A 181 -2.28 22.58 13.21
N ALA A 182 -2.67 21.61 12.37
CA ALA A 182 -1.84 20.53 11.82
C ALA A 182 -1.04 19.73 12.86
N ILE A 183 -1.58 18.57 13.23
CA ILE A 183 -0.83 17.61 14.06
C ILE A 183 -0.01 16.73 13.13
N GLU A 184 1.27 16.58 13.46
CA GLU A 184 2.16 15.60 12.84
C GLU A 184 1.53 14.20 12.94
N VAL A 185 1.33 13.52 11.81
CA VAL A 185 0.67 12.20 11.78
C VAL A 185 1.62 11.06 11.49
N LEU A 186 2.87 11.38 11.16
CA LEU A 186 3.88 10.41 10.78
C LEU A 186 4.85 10.15 11.94
N ASP A 187 5.31 8.92 12.03
CA ASP A 187 6.44 8.48 12.84
C ASP A 187 7.03 7.26 12.13
N ILE A 188 8.12 7.48 11.42
CA ILE A 188 8.74 6.46 10.60
C ILE A 188 10.24 6.48 10.82
N ASP A 189 10.81 5.32 11.10
CA ASP A 189 12.24 5.16 11.19
C ASP A 189 12.87 5.44 9.81
N LEU A 190 13.93 6.24 9.81
CA LEU A 190 14.66 6.57 8.60
C LEU A 190 16.05 5.91 8.66
N TYR A 191 16.40 5.18 7.61
CA TYR A 191 17.78 4.77 7.40
C TYR A 191 18.55 5.88 6.70
N GLN A 192 19.69 6.27 7.28
CA GLN A 192 20.67 7.11 6.60
C GLN A 192 21.65 6.20 5.83
N LEU A 193 21.44 6.06 4.53
CA LEU A 193 22.26 5.19 3.69
C LEU A 193 23.37 5.99 3.00
N LYS A 194 24.58 5.42 2.96
CA LYS A 194 25.65 5.83 2.04
C LYS A 194 25.65 4.86 0.87
N ILE A 195 25.36 5.34 -0.33
CA ILE A 195 25.37 4.55 -1.57
C ILE A 195 26.62 4.94 -2.35
N GLN A 196 27.49 3.99 -2.64
CA GLN A 196 28.78 4.22 -3.31
C GLN A 196 28.85 3.40 -4.59
N ILE A 197 29.27 4.03 -5.69
CA ILE A 197 29.57 3.32 -6.94
C ILE A 197 31.00 2.81 -6.84
N ASN A 198 31.19 1.50 -7.09
CA ASN A 198 32.52 0.94 -7.25
C ASN A 198 33.02 1.19 -8.68
N LEU A 199 33.76 2.29 -8.87
CA LEU A 199 34.37 2.68 -10.14
C LEU A 199 35.87 2.93 -9.91
N GLU A 200 36.72 2.21 -10.61
CA GLU A 200 38.18 2.30 -10.45
C GLU A 200 38.67 3.75 -10.61
N GLY A 201 39.45 4.23 -9.63
CA GLY A 201 40.01 5.59 -9.65
C GLY A 201 39.02 6.71 -9.28
N HIS A 202 37.78 6.39 -8.90
CA HIS A 202 36.75 7.39 -8.59
C HIS A 202 36.03 7.11 -7.26
N ASP A 203 35.96 8.13 -6.38
CA ASP A 203 35.14 8.09 -5.16
C ASP A 203 33.80 8.80 -5.39
N ILE A 204 32.80 8.06 -5.84
CA ILE A 204 31.46 8.60 -6.15
C ILE A 204 30.44 7.97 -5.22
N TRP A 205 29.85 8.78 -4.34
CA TRP A 205 28.80 8.34 -3.42
C TRP A 205 27.68 9.37 -3.23
N ARG A 206 26.56 8.92 -2.67
CA ARG A 206 25.40 9.72 -2.26
C ARG A 206 24.97 9.33 -0.85
N ARG A 207 24.42 10.28 -0.11
CA ARG A 207 23.79 10.03 1.20
C ARG A 207 22.32 10.38 1.10
N VAL A 208 21.47 9.45 1.50
CA VAL A 208 20.02 9.57 1.43
C VAL A 208 19.39 9.15 2.75
N PHE A 209 18.25 9.75 3.09
CA PHE A 209 17.37 9.27 4.15
C PHE A 209 16.23 8.51 3.48
N VAL A 210 16.04 7.25 3.89
CA VAL A 210 15.03 6.36 3.29
C VAL A 210 14.15 5.80 4.40
N PRO A 211 12.80 5.84 4.25
CA PRO A 211 11.91 5.21 5.20
C PRO A 211 12.18 3.71 5.37
N SER A 212 12.12 3.21 6.60
CA SER A 212 12.39 1.81 6.93
C SER A 212 11.42 0.85 6.26
N THR A 213 10.17 1.30 6.05
CA THR A 213 9.09 0.54 5.43
C THR A 213 9.18 0.45 3.90
N TYR A 214 10.10 1.18 3.27
CA TYR A 214 10.29 1.10 1.82
C TYR A 214 10.76 -0.29 1.42
N SER A 215 10.47 -0.68 0.19
CA SER A 215 11.01 -1.93 -0.38
C SER A 215 12.35 -1.72 -1.08
N PHE A 216 13.04 -2.80 -1.44
CA PHE A 216 14.27 -2.71 -2.22
C PHE A 216 14.05 -2.11 -3.61
N GLU A 217 12.86 -2.27 -4.21
CA GLU A 217 12.49 -1.59 -5.44
C GLU A 217 12.43 -0.07 -5.26
N HIS A 218 11.90 0.40 -4.12
CA HIS A 218 11.91 1.82 -3.80
C HIS A 218 13.34 2.33 -3.60
N LEU A 219 14.22 1.53 -2.97
CA LEU A 219 15.64 1.85 -2.85
C LEU A 219 16.31 1.94 -4.23
N HIS A 220 16.04 0.99 -5.13
CA HIS A 220 16.52 1.04 -6.51
C HIS A 220 16.08 2.32 -7.23
N ASN A 221 14.79 2.68 -7.15
CA ASN A 221 14.29 3.92 -7.74
C ASN A 221 14.98 5.18 -7.16
N ILE A 222 15.33 5.16 -5.87
CA ILE A 222 16.13 6.22 -5.24
C ILE A 222 17.54 6.24 -5.84
N ILE A 223 18.22 5.09 -5.97
CA ILE A 223 19.54 4.96 -6.59
C ILE A 223 19.51 5.53 -8.01
N GLN A 224 18.53 5.11 -8.82
CA GLN A 224 18.34 5.62 -10.19
C GLN A 224 18.25 7.15 -10.21
N THR A 225 17.47 7.72 -9.28
CA THR A 225 17.27 9.17 -9.19
C THR A 225 18.55 9.91 -8.78
N VAL A 226 19.25 9.47 -7.74
CA VAL A 226 20.40 10.21 -7.19
C VAL A 226 21.67 10.11 -8.04
N PHE A 227 21.72 9.13 -8.96
CA PHE A 227 22.78 8.98 -9.96
C PHE A 227 22.34 9.37 -11.38
N ASP A 228 21.11 9.88 -11.57
CA ASP A 228 20.51 10.25 -12.85
C ASP A 228 20.55 9.13 -13.91
N TRP A 229 20.38 7.89 -13.46
CA TRP A 229 20.26 6.71 -14.32
C TRP A 229 18.82 6.57 -14.86
N LYS A 230 18.68 5.85 -15.97
CA LYS A 230 17.43 5.74 -16.74
C LYS A 230 16.74 4.37 -16.62
N ASN A 231 17.10 3.59 -15.60
CA ASN A 231 16.55 2.27 -15.32
C ASN A 231 16.57 1.33 -16.55
N SER A 232 17.65 1.37 -17.33
CA SER A 232 17.74 0.69 -18.64
C SER A 232 18.38 -0.71 -18.59
N HIS A 233 18.79 -1.16 -17.41
CA HIS A 233 19.51 -2.42 -17.23
C HIS A 233 18.94 -3.23 -16.07
N LEU A 234 19.13 -4.55 -16.15
CA LEU A 234 18.78 -5.44 -15.04
C LEU A 234 19.66 -5.17 -13.83
N HIS A 235 19.09 -5.38 -12.64
CA HIS A 235 19.80 -5.19 -11.38
C HIS A 235 19.31 -6.18 -10.31
N HIS A 236 20.10 -6.33 -9.26
CA HIS A 236 19.76 -7.07 -8.05
C HIS A 236 20.61 -6.55 -6.90
N PHE A 237 20.22 -6.90 -5.68
CA PHE A 237 20.99 -6.68 -4.46
C PHE A 237 21.45 -8.02 -3.89
N VAL A 238 22.62 -8.03 -3.25
CA VAL A 238 23.18 -9.20 -2.56
C VAL A 238 23.42 -8.85 -1.10
N VAL A 239 22.85 -9.69 -0.24
CA VAL A 239 23.10 -9.66 1.21
C VAL A 239 23.93 -10.88 1.57
N GLU A 240 25.20 -10.66 1.87
CA GLU A 240 26.10 -11.71 2.35
C GLU A 240 25.71 -12.14 3.77
N LYS A 241 25.62 -13.45 4.01
CA LYS A 241 25.31 -14.01 5.33
C LYS A 241 26.46 -14.90 5.77
N ALA A 242 27.19 -14.52 6.81
CA ALA A 242 28.42 -15.21 7.24
C ALA A 242 28.25 -16.71 7.53
N GLU A 243 27.05 -17.17 7.91
CA GLU A 243 26.77 -18.57 8.28
C GLU A 243 25.58 -19.18 7.49
N LYS A 244 25.09 -18.50 6.46
CA LYS A 244 23.93 -18.93 5.67
C LYS A 244 24.17 -18.66 4.19
N ARG A 245 23.31 -19.23 3.35
CA ARG A 245 23.24 -18.90 1.93
C ARG A 245 23.08 -17.38 1.75
N PRO A 246 23.78 -16.75 0.79
CA PRO A 246 23.55 -15.36 0.47
C PRO A 246 22.09 -15.15 0.05
N LEU A 247 21.55 -13.98 0.35
CA LEU A 247 20.22 -13.58 -0.12
C LEU A 247 20.39 -12.66 -1.33
N LYS A 248 19.84 -13.07 -2.46
CA LYS A 248 19.72 -12.26 -3.66
C LYS A 248 18.32 -11.66 -3.72
N ILE A 249 18.25 -10.34 -3.76
CA ILE A 249 17.00 -9.59 -3.91
C ILE A 249 16.95 -9.10 -5.36
N VAL A 250 16.10 -9.71 -6.18
CA VAL A 250 16.12 -9.53 -7.63
C VAL A 250 14.98 -8.64 -8.09
N MET A 251 15.23 -7.89 -9.17
CA MET A 251 14.17 -7.22 -9.90
C MET A 251 13.25 -8.22 -10.58
N ASP A 252 11.99 -7.85 -10.70
CA ASP A 252 10.99 -8.74 -11.27
C ASP A 252 10.97 -8.63 -12.79
N ALA A 253 11.83 -9.41 -13.45
CA ALA A 253 11.64 -9.89 -14.81
C ALA A 253 12.79 -10.82 -15.18
N ASP A 254 12.45 -12.10 -15.31
CA ASP A 254 12.92 -13.06 -16.32
C ASP A 254 13.19 -14.45 -15.70
N PRO A 255 12.35 -15.46 -16.00
CA PRO A 255 12.66 -16.85 -15.67
C PRO A 255 14.06 -17.30 -16.14
N GLU A 256 14.58 -16.74 -17.24
CA GLU A 256 15.93 -17.05 -17.76
C GLU A 256 17.04 -16.52 -16.83
N ALA A 257 16.81 -15.42 -16.11
CA ALA A 257 17.76 -14.90 -15.12
C ALA A 257 17.86 -15.79 -13.85
N LEU A 258 16.88 -16.69 -13.66
CA LEU A 258 16.83 -17.66 -12.57
C LEU A 258 17.21 -19.08 -13.01
N GLU A 259 17.28 -19.36 -14.32
CA GLU A 259 17.48 -20.70 -14.90
C GLU A 259 18.83 -21.33 -14.51
N TYR A 260 19.82 -20.50 -14.19
CA TYR A 260 21.17 -20.94 -13.80
C TYR A 260 21.46 -20.78 -12.30
N ILE A 261 20.46 -20.44 -11.47
CA ILE A 261 20.67 -20.28 -10.03
C ILE A 261 20.23 -21.57 -9.33
N ASP A 262 21.15 -22.19 -8.59
CA ASP A 262 20.82 -23.32 -7.73
C ASP A 262 20.04 -22.82 -6.50
N PRO A 263 18.75 -23.17 -6.35
CA PRO A 263 17.95 -22.80 -5.18
C PRO A 263 18.45 -23.46 -3.88
N GLU A 264 19.32 -24.48 -3.96
CA GLU A 264 19.99 -25.06 -2.80
C GLU A 264 21.21 -24.23 -2.33
N GLU A 265 21.69 -23.27 -3.12
CA GLU A 265 22.86 -22.45 -2.80
C GLU A 265 22.54 -21.00 -2.45
N ILE A 266 21.42 -20.44 -2.96
CA ILE A 266 21.08 -19.02 -2.81
C ILE A 266 19.60 -18.83 -2.44
N ASP A 267 19.32 -17.97 -1.45
CA ASP A 267 17.95 -17.53 -1.16
C ASP A 267 17.57 -16.40 -2.12
N ILE A 268 16.39 -16.46 -2.77
CA ILE A 268 15.95 -15.43 -3.73
C ILE A 268 14.65 -14.80 -3.24
N ARG A 269 14.57 -13.46 -3.26
CA ARG A 269 13.35 -12.70 -2.98
C ARG A 269 13.14 -11.59 -4.02
N GLN A 270 11.89 -11.24 -4.29
CA GLN A 270 11.55 -10.14 -5.20
C GLN A 270 11.64 -8.80 -4.49
N GLU A 271 12.35 -7.84 -5.08
CA GLU A 271 12.65 -6.55 -4.47
C GLU A 271 11.42 -5.74 -4.02
N ARG A 272 10.32 -5.85 -4.75
CA ARG A 272 9.07 -5.16 -4.46
C ARG A 272 8.40 -5.62 -3.15
N PHE A 273 8.74 -6.83 -2.68
CA PHE A 273 8.12 -7.44 -1.50
C PHE A 273 9.04 -7.52 -0.27
N VAL A 274 10.30 -7.10 -0.38
CA VAL A 274 11.26 -7.07 0.73
C VAL A 274 11.38 -5.65 1.26
N ALA A 275 10.98 -5.40 2.51
CA ALA A 275 11.17 -4.09 3.14
C ALA A 275 12.62 -3.91 3.63
N LEU A 276 13.11 -2.66 3.64
CA LEU A 276 14.45 -2.30 4.12
C LEU A 276 14.65 -2.72 5.59
N GLU A 277 13.63 -2.54 6.43
CA GLU A 277 13.62 -2.95 7.84
C GLU A 277 13.68 -4.47 8.06
N GLU A 278 13.40 -5.29 7.05
CA GLU A 278 13.59 -6.75 7.16
C GLU A 278 15.08 -7.14 7.11
N ILE A 279 15.92 -6.27 6.51
CA ILE A 279 17.33 -6.53 6.17
C ILE A 279 18.29 -5.68 7.01
N PHE A 280 18.20 -4.34 6.95
CA PHE A 280 19.20 -3.45 7.54
C PHE A 280 19.41 -3.57 9.06
N PRO A 281 18.44 -4.01 9.89
CA PRO A 281 18.73 -4.27 11.31
C PRO A 281 19.74 -5.41 11.55
N LYS A 282 19.96 -6.28 10.55
CA LYS A 282 20.81 -7.48 10.66
C LYS A 282 22.09 -7.36 9.85
N PHE A 283 22.11 -6.49 8.84
CA PHE A 283 23.20 -6.37 7.87
C PHE A 283 23.52 -4.90 7.65
N SER A 284 24.78 -4.51 7.85
CA SER A 284 25.26 -3.14 7.69
C SER A 284 25.73 -2.83 6.27
N GLU A 285 25.99 -3.85 5.46
CA GLU A 285 26.48 -3.74 4.10
C GLU A 285 25.63 -4.61 3.16
N ILE A 286 25.29 -4.04 2.01
CA ILE A 286 24.54 -4.67 0.92
C ILE A 286 25.24 -4.27 -0.37
N ILE A 287 25.46 -5.26 -1.25
CA ILE A 287 26.08 -5.06 -2.56
C ILE A 287 25.00 -4.92 -3.62
#